data_AF-A0A086MN62-F1
#
_entry.id   AF-A0A086MN62-F1
#
_cell.length_a   1.000
_cell.length_b   1.000
_cell.length_c   1.000
_cell.angle_alpha   90.00
_cell.angle_beta   90.00
_cell.angle_gamma   90.00
#
_symmetry.space_group_name_H-M   'P 1'
#
loop_
_entity.id
_entity.type
_entity.pdbx_description
1 polymer ?
#
loop_
_entity_poly.entity_id
_entity_poly.type
_entity_poly.pdbx_seq_one_letter_code
_entity_poly.pdbx_strand_id
1 'polypeptide(L)'
;MTTLRPTLHLDRLGSVIAGLIGVALFASPFVTYRANRIVSGEGRLLVDALPPAGAVGTIAVVLGVALCAVLARKALVRLAAASLGLSVIFPAVGFSAGFV
;
A
#
# COMPACT_ATOMS: atom_id res chain seq x y z
N MET A 1 30.98 -4.21 29.26
CA MET A 1 30.19 -3.06 28.79
C MET A 1 29.47 -3.44 27.52
N THR A 2 28.19 -3.79 27.62
CA THR A 2 27.35 -4.19 26.49
C THR A 2 26.90 -2.95 25.73
N THR A 3 27.60 -2.63 24.65
CA THR A 3 27.25 -1.55 23.74
C THR A 3 25.99 -1.92 22.96
N LEU A 4 24.81 -1.65 23.53
CA LEU A 4 23.54 -1.67 22.80
C LEU A 4 23.55 -0.49 21.82
N ARG A 5 24.16 -0.65 20.64
CA ARG A 5 23.84 0.22 19.50
C ARG A 5 22.67 -0.44 18.77
N PRO A 6 21.44 0.08 18.86
CA PRO A 6 20.43 -0.24 17.87
C PRO A 6 20.85 0.49 16.60
N THR A 7 21.70 -0.12 15.77
CA THR A 7 21.91 0.38 14.42
C THR A 7 20.67 0.01 13.64
N LEU A 8 19.69 0.92 13.62
CA LEU A 8 18.62 0.94 12.63
C LEU A 8 19.29 0.99 11.26
N HIS A 9 19.54 -0.18 10.69
CA HIS A 9 20.16 -0.31 9.39
C HIS A 9 19.02 -0.37 8.37
N LEU A 10 18.76 0.78 7.75
CA LEU A 10 17.73 0.92 6.73
C LEU A 10 18.05 0.00 5.55
N ASP A 11 17.14 -0.92 5.22
CA ASP A 11 17.29 -1.72 4.01
C ASP A 11 17.14 -0.81 2.79
N ARG A 12 18.16 -0.73 1.93
CA ARG A 12 18.11 0.12 0.72
C ARG A 12 16.94 -0.29 -0.18
N LEU A 13 16.75 -1.58 -0.36
CA LEU A 13 15.67 -2.12 -1.19
C LEU A 13 14.30 -1.89 -0.54
N GLY A 14 14.17 -2.13 0.77
CA GLY A 14 13.00 -1.78 1.56
C GLY A 14 12.61 -0.30 1.47
N SER A 15 13.60 0.59 1.45
CA SER A 15 13.39 2.04 1.33
C SER A 15 12.84 2.43 -0.04
N VAL A 16 13.34 1.81 -1.11
CA VAL A 16 12.79 1.99 -2.46
C VAL A 16 11.35 1.50 -2.53
N ILE A 17 11.06 0.32 -1.97
CA ILE A 17 9.70 -0.24 -1.92
C ILE A 17 8.75 0.70 -1.17
N ALA A 18 9.17 1.20 0.00
CA ALA A 18 8.36 2.15 0.77
C ALA A 18 8.12 3.46 0.01
N GLY A 19 9.13 3.98 -0.71
CA GLY A 19 8.98 5.13 -1.59
C GLY A 19 7.97 4.87 -2.71
N LEU A 20 8.04 3.72 -3.37
CA LEU A 20 7.08 3.32 -4.41
C LEU A 20 5.66 3.17 -3.86
N ILE A 21 5.50 2.60 -2.66
CA ILE A 21 4.21 2.54 -1.98
C ILE A 21 3.67 3.95 -1.70
N GLY A 22 4.52 4.88 -1.26
CA GLY A 22 4.14 6.28 -1.06
C GLY A 22 3.66 6.94 -2.36
N VAL A 23 4.41 6.78 -3.44
CA VAL A 23 4.01 7.29 -4.77
C VAL A 23 2.70 6.66 -5.23
N ALA A 24 2.54 5.34 -5.07
CA ALA A 24 1.32 4.64 -5.43
C ALA A 24 0.10 5.14 -4.63
N LEU A 25 0.29 5.52 -3.37
CA LEU A 25 -0.80 5.96 -2.52
C LEU A 25 -1.23 7.42 -2.77
N PHE A 26 -0.26 8.29 -3.05
CA PHE A 26 -0.51 9.74 -3.11
C PHE A 26 -0.52 10.33 -4.53
N ALA A 27 0.12 9.68 -5.50
CA ALA A 27 0.27 10.22 -6.86
C ALA A 27 -0.31 9.31 -7.95
N SER A 28 -0.51 8.02 -7.68
CA SER A 28 -1.13 7.10 -8.63
C SER A 28 -2.63 7.00 -8.41
N PRO A 29 -3.44 6.87 -9.48
CA PRO A 29 -4.81 6.41 -9.32
C PRO A 29 -4.82 5.00 -8.70
N PHE A 30 -5.74 4.79 -7.76
CA PHE A 30 -5.96 3.48 -7.14
C PHE A 30 -6.72 2.55 -8.08
N VAL A 31 -7.76 3.08 -8.73
CA VAL A 31 -8.53 2.38 -9.77
C VAL A 31 -8.85 3.33 -10.91
N THR A 32 -8.94 2.78 -12.12
CA THR A 32 -9.37 3.53 -13.31
C THR A 32 -10.78 3.11 -13.67
N TYR A 33 -11.73 4.04 -13.55
CA TYR A 33 -13.11 3.80 -13.89
C TYR A 33 -13.38 4.13 -15.35
N ARG A 34 -14.20 3.30 -15.99
CA ARG A 34 -14.59 3.48 -17.38
C ARG A 34 -16.05 3.08 -17.54
N ALA A 35 -16.91 4.05 -17.87
CA ALA A 35 -18.33 3.79 -18.08
C ALA A 35 -18.55 2.72 -19.17
N ASN A 36 -17.92 2.91 -20.33
CA ASN A 36 -18.03 2.02 -21.48
C ASN A 36 -16.66 1.81 -22.13
N ARG A 37 -16.51 0.75 -22.95
CA ARG A 37 -15.26 0.43 -23.69
C ARG A 37 -14.76 1.46 -24.73
N ILE A 38 -15.36 2.66 -24.79
CA ILE A 38 -14.96 3.76 -25.70
C ILE A 38 -14.52 5.00 -24.90
N VAL A 39 -15.15 5.29 -23.77
CA VAL A 39 -14.91 6.49 -22.96
C VAL A 39 -13.50 6.48 -22.37
N SER A 40 -12.80 7.61 -22.27
CA SER A 40 -11.50 7.64 -21.58
C SER A 40 -11.67 7.26 -20.10
N GLY A 41 -10.75 6.47 -19.56
CA GLY A 41 -10.81 6.07 -18.16
C GLY A 41 -10.47 7.25 -17.23
N GLU A 42 -11.21 7.40 -16.14
CA GLU A 42 -10.95 8.39 -15.08
C GLU A 42 -10.28 7.69 -13.90
N GLY A 43 -9.09 8.16 -13.52
CA GLY A 43 -8.38 7.63 -12.36
C GLY A 43 -8.98 8.17 -11.07
N ARG A 44 -9.42 7.29 -10.17
CA ARG A 44 -9.86 7.65 -8.82
C ARG A 44 -8.76 7.35 -7.80
N LEU A 45 -8.57 8.26 -6.87
CA LEU A 45 -7.71 8.04 -5.71
C LEU A 45 -8.40 7.09 -4.73
N LEU A 46 -7.60 6.45 -3.87
CA LEU A 46 -8.10 5.47 -2.91
C LEU A 46 -9.15 6.05 -1.94
N VAL A 47 -8.99 7.32 -1.56
CA VAL A 47 -9.93 8.03 -0.68
C VAL A 47 -11.28 8.32 -1.31
N ASP A 48 -11.32 8.44 -2.64
CA ASP A 48 -12.55 8.67 -3.41
C ASP A 48 -13.19 7.36 -3.87
N ALA A 49 -12.37 6.31 -3.99
CA ALA A 49 -12.78 5.01 -4.50
C ALA A 49 -13.36 4.08 -3.43
N LEU A 50 -13.25 4.42 -2.14
CA LEU A 50 -13.71 3.56 -1.03
C LEU A 50 -14.52 4.36 0.00
N PRO A 51 -15.38 3.69 0.79
CA PRO A 51 -15.99 4.31 1.94
C PRO A 51 -14.89 4.72 2.95
N PRO A 52 -15.08 5.80 3.73
CA PRO A 52 -14.01 6.37 4.55
C PRO A 52 -13.30 5.37 5.46
N ALA A 53 -14.05 4.46 6.10
CA ALA A 53 -13.49 3.42 6.95
C ALA A 53 -12.61 2.43 6.18
N GLY A 54 -13.03 2.03 4.97
CA GLY A 54 -12.28 1.13 4.09
C GLY A 54 -11.02 1.79 3.52
N ALA A 55 -11.11 3.07 3.15
CA ALA A 55 -9.96 3.86 2.71
C ALA A 55 -8.90 3.96 3.81
N VAL A 56 -9.29 4.39 5.02
CA VAL A 56 -8.38 4.51 6.17
C VAL A 56 -7.77 3.15 6.54
N GLY A 57 -8.56 2.08 6.57
CA GLY A 57 -8.06 0.75 6.85
C GLY A 57 -7.01 0.27 5.84
N THR A 58 -7.27 0.50 4.55
CA THR A 58 -6.35 0.11 3.47
C THR A 58 -5.07 0.94 3.53
N ILE A 59 -5.16 2.25 3.74
CA ILE A 59 -4.01 3.14 3.94
C ILE A 59 -3.15 2.67 5.11
N ALA A 60 -3.77 2.42 6.28
CA ALA A 60 -3.07 2.01 7.48
C ALA A 60 -2.29 0.70 7.27
N VAL A 61 -2.91 -0.28 6.60
CA VAL A 61 -2.26 -1.54 6.26
C VAL A 61 -1.08 -1.31 5.31
N VAL A 62 -1.29 -0.58 4.23
CA VAL A 62 -0.26 -0.35 3.20
C VAL A 62 0.94 0.44 3.76
N LEU A 63 0.70 1.43 4.63
CA LEU A 63 1.74 2.12 5.37
C LEU A 63 2.47 1.18 6.34
N GLY A 64 1.75 0.29 7.03
CA GLY A 64 2.34 -0.77 7.84
C GLY A 64 3.26 -1.67 7.03
N VAL A 65 2.86 -2.07 5.82
CA VAL A 65 3.69 -2.87 4.91
C VAL A 65 4.93 -2.09 4.46
N ALA A 66 4.81 -0.80 4.16
CA ALA A 66 5.94 0.06 3.83
C ALA A 66 6.94 0.14 4.99
N LEU A 67 6.46 0.32 6.22
CA LEU A 67 7.31 0.31 7.42
C LEU A 67 7.99 -1.05 7.61
N CYS A 68 7.24 -2.15 7.47
CA CYS A 68 7.80 -3.50 7.52
C CYS A 68 8.85 -3.73 6.43
N ALA A 69 8.67 -3.20 5.22
CA ALA A 69 9.64 -3.35 4.14
C ALA A 69 10.99 -2.71 4.49
N VAL A 70 10.98 -1.58 5.21
CA VAL A 70 12.18 -0.84 5.61
C VAL A 70 12.84 -1.42 6.87
N LEU A 71 12.03 -1.83 7.85
CA LEU A 71 12.50 -2.16 9.20
C LEU A 71 12.69 -3.66 9.43
N ALA A 72 11.97 -4.53 8.70
CA ALA A 72 12.04 -5.97 8.95
C ALA A 72 13.25 -6.62 8.25
N ARG A 73 14.12 -7.28 9.02
CA ARG A 73 15.28 -8.01 8.49
C ARG A 73 14.98 -9.46 8.08
N LYS A 74 13.96 -10.09 8.68
CA LYS A 74 13.59 -11.47 8.39
C LYS A 74 12.76 -11.52 7.11
N ALA A 75 13.19 -12.31 6.12
CA ALA A 75 12.47 -12.47 4.86
C ALA A 75 11.01 -12.92 5.06
N LEU A 76 10.75 -13.81 6.02
CA LEU A 76 9.40 -14.27 6.34
C LEU A 76 8.47 -13.15 6.84
N VAL A 77 9.00 -12.19 7.61
CA VAL A 77 8.19 -11.06 8.10
C VAL A 77 7.83 -10.13 6.94
N ARG A 78 8.78 -9.89 6.03
CA ARG A 78 8.54 -9.10 4.81
C ARG A 78 7.53 -9.79 3.88
N LEU A 79 7.64 -11.10 3.73
CA LEU A 79 6.69 -11.90 2.95
C LEU A 79 5.30 -11.82 3.56
N ALA A 80 5.17 -12.06 4.87
CA ALA A 80 3.88 -11.98 5.57
C ALA A 80 3.24 -10.59 5.45
N ALA A 81 4.03 -9.52 5.62
CA ALA A 81 3.55 -8.15 5.45
C ALA A 81 3.07 -7.89 4.02
N ALA A 82 3.85 -8.29 3.01
CA ALA A 82 3.47 -8.13 1.61
C ALA A 82 2.21 -8.94 1.25
N SER A 83 2.10 -10.17 1.72
CA SER A 83 0.91 -11.01 1.55
C SER A 83 -0.33 -10.40 2.21
N LEU A 84 -0.17 -9.81 3.40
CA LEU A 84 -1.26 -9.10 4.09
C LEU A 84 -1.66 -7.83 3.34
N GLY A 85 -0.69 -7.06 2.81
CA GLY A 85 -0.99 -5.91 1.96
C GLY A 85 -1.79 -6.31 0.73
N LEU A 86 -1.38 -7.40 0.07
CA LEU A 86 -2.07 -7.92 -1.11
C LEU A 86 -3.49 -8.41 -0.78
N SER A 87 -3.67 -9.12 0.33
CA SER A 87 -4.97 -9.64 0.74
C SER A 87 -5.95 -8.54 1.13
N VAL A 88 -5.48 -7.34 1.48
CA VAL A 88 -6.32 -6.16 1.75
C VAL A 88 -6.59 -5.36 0.47
N ILE A 89 -5.58 -5.14 -0.38
CA ILE A 89 -5.75 -4.38 -1.63
C ILE A 89 -6.72 -5.10 -2.58
N PHE A 90 -6.61 -6.42 -2.71
CA PHE A 90 -7.44 -7.19 -3.64
C PHE A 90 -8.95 -6.99 -3.43
N PRO A 91 -9.52 -7.22 -2.23
CA PRO A 91 -10.93 -6.94 -1.98
C PRO A 91 -11.24 -5.44 -1.99
N ALA A 92 -10.32 -4.55 -1.59
CA ALA A 92 -10.52 -3.10 -1.66
C ALA A 92 -10.78 -2.62 -3.10
N VAL A 93 -10.05 -3.16 -4.08
CA VAL A 93 -10.31 -2.89 -5.51
C VAL A 93 -11.70 -3.38 -5.89
N GLY A 94 -12.10 -4.59 -5.46
CA GLY A 94 -13.46 -5.09 -5.70
C GLY A 94 -14.55 -4.19 -5.11
N PHE A 95 -14.40 -3.77 -3.86
CA PHE A 95 -15.35 -2.88 -3.19
C PHE A 95 -15.46 -1.53 -3.87
N SER A 96 -14.38 -1.03 -4.48
CA SER A 96 -14.40 0.26 -5.16
C SER A 96 -15.41 0.34 -6.31
N ALA A 97 -15.77 -0.79 -6.94
CA ALA A 97 -16.79 -0.82 -7.99
C ALA A 97 -18.17 -0.35 -7.53
N GLY A 98 -18.45 -0.35 -6.22
CA GLY A 98 -19.71 0.18 -5.67
C GLY A 98 -19.70 1.68 -5.38
N PHE A 99 -18.55 2.35 -5.47
CA PHE A 99 -18.38 3.75 -5.08
C PHE A 99 -17.95 4.65 -6.24
N VAL A 100 -17.62 4.06 -7.39
CA VAL A 100 -17.13 4.77 -8.58
C VAL A 100 -18.09 4.61 -9.76
#